data_AF-A0A0C2MMM1-F1
#
_entry.id   AF-A0A0C2MMM1-F1
#
_cell.length_a   1.000
_cell.length_b   1.000
_cell.length_c   1.000
_cell.angle_alpha   90.00
_cell.angle_beta   90.00
_cell.angle_gamma   90.00
#
_symmetry.space_group_name_H-M   'P 1'
#
loop_
_entity.id
_entity.type
_entity.pdbx_description
1 polymer ?
#
loop_
_entity_poly.entity_id
_entity_poly.type
_entity_poly.pdbx_seq_one_letter_code
_entity_poly.pdbx_strand_id
1 'polypeptide(L)'
;MVVNVQSLVRDEKLGRKELLQWINKISGIQNQKVEELSNGVSFCLAMSHVFKDCVHVRKVRRDVKFEYEFIHNWKQIQAAFVELKVEKEIPVDKLCCSKFQTNLEFLQWFKKFIDANSEGLSISHQEAGETTQTATPQVPRAASRVSTQQDVVSHVGTQVHILEHNLTIACSERDSYFKKLQEIEELLKDEAYRESCLGKDIMRILYCDERV
;
A
#
# COMPACT_ATOMS: atom_id res chain seq x y z
N MET A 1 -0.45 2.68 -24.02
CA MET A 1 -0.44 3.95 -23.26
C MET A 1 -1.83 4.11 -22.68
N VAL A 2 -1.92 4.54 -21.42
CA VAL A 2 -3.20 4.68 -20.70
C VAL A 2 -3.72 6.12 -20.82
N VAL A 3 -5.03 6.27 -20.74
CA VAL A 3 -5.73 7.56 -20.66
C VAL A 3 -5.62 8.08 -19.22
N ASN A 4 -4.99 9.25 -19.06
CA ASN A 4 -4.94 9.96 -17.78
C ASN A 4 -6.27 10.67 -17.51
N VAL A 5 -6.76 10.61 -16.28
CA VAL A 5 -8.02 11.24 -15.87
C VAL A 5 -7.77 12.34 -14.85
N GLN A 6 -8.30 13.53 -15.10
CA GLN A 6 -8.25 14.67 -14.17
C GLN A 6 -9.47 14.70 -13.25
N SER A 7 -9.29 15.15 -12.00
CA SER A 7 -10.37 15.19 -10.99
C SER A 7 -11.53 16.16 -11.29
N LEU A 8 -11.43 17.00 -12.33
CA LEU A 8 -12.27 18.20 -12.50
C LEU A 8 -13.64 17.97 -13.20
N VAL A 9 -13.95 16.78 -13.68
CA VAL A 9 -15.25 16.53 -14.34
C VAL A 9 -16.28 16.04 -13.32
N ARG A 10 -17.37 16.80 -13.18
CA ARG A 10 -18.57 16.44 -12.39
C ARG A 10 -19.33 15.29 -13.07
N ASP A 11 -18.84 14.07 -12.91
CA ASP A 11 -19.62 12.87 -13.24
C ASP A 11 -20.60 12.52 -12.12
N GLU A 12 -21.65 11.78 -12.48
CA GLU A 12 -22.52 11.08 -11.53
C GLU A 12 -21.69 10.41 -10.43
N LYS A 13 -21.84 10.90 -9.20
CA LYS A 13 -21.16 10.33 -8.05
C LYS A 13 -21.83 9.02 -7.70
N LEU A 14 -21.24 7.90 -8.14
CA LEU A 14 -21.56 6.57 -7.60
C LEU A 14 -21.53 6.62 -6.07
N GLY A 15 -22.50 5.95 -5.45
CA GLY A 15 -22.58 5.85 -4.01
C GLY A 15 -21.38 5.08 -3.45
N ARG A 16 -20.95 5.40 -2.21
CA ARG A 16 -19.84 4.69 -1.54
C ARG A 16 -20.00 3.15 -1.53
N LYS A 17 -21.24 2.66 -1.39
CA LYS A 17 -21.55 1.22 -1.37
C LYS A 17 -21.32 0.60 -2.75
N GLU A 18 -21.71 1.30 -3.81
CA GLU A 18 -21.55 0.84 -5.19
C GLU A 18 -20.07 0.84 -5.58
N LEU A 19 -19.31 1.86 -5.19
CA LEU A 19 -17.85 1.90 -5.39
C LEU A 19 -17.14 0.74 -4.68
N LEU A 20 -17.56 0.43 -3.45
CA LEU A 20 -17.01 -0.68 -2.68
C LEU A 20 -17.35 -2.03 -3.33
N GLN A 21 -18.61 -2.22 -3.75
CA GLN A 21 -19.04 -3.41 -4.47
C GLN A 21 -18.28 -3.58 -5.79
N TRP A 22 -18.06 -2.49 -6.51
CA TRP A 22 -17.29 -2.50 -7.75
C TRP A 22 -15.85 -2.97 -7.52
N ILE A 23 -15.12 -2.37 -6.57
CA ILE A 23 -13.73 -2.76 -6.33
C ILE A 23 -13.62 -4.18 -5.75
N ASN A 24 -14.61 -4.62 -4.97
CA ASN A 24 -14.68 -5.99 -4.49
C ASN A 24 -14.89 -6.99 -5.64
N LYS A 25 -15.75 -6.66 -6.61
CA LYS A 25 -16.00 -7.51 -7.78
C LYS A 25 -14.74 -7.71 -8.62
N ILE A 26 -13.99 -6.63 -8.88
CA ILE A 26 -12.78 -6.71 -9.73
C ILE A 26 -11.58 -7.33 -9.00
N SER A 27 -11.42 -7.07 -7.69
CA SER A 27 -10.27 -7.57 -6.93
C SER A 27 -10.48 -8.96 -6.33
N GLY A 28 -11.75 -9.41 -6.22
CA GLY A 28 -12.11 -10.64 -5.53
C GLY A 28 -11.99 -10.57 -3.99
N ILE A 29 -11.74 -9.37 -3.43
CA ILE A 29 -11.64 -9.14 -1.98
C ILE A 29 -12.95 -8.56 -1.47
N GLN A 30 -13.44 -9.03 -0.33
CA GLN A 30 -14.68 -8.56 0.28
C GLN A 30 -14.40 -7.47 1.34
N ASN A 31 -14.18 -6.24 0.91
CA ASN A 31 -14.08 -5.10 1.83
C ASN A 31 -15.49 -4.67 2.29
N GLN A 32 -15.66 -4.38 3.58
CA GLN A 32 -16.92 -3.90 4.17
C GLN A 32 -16.92 -2.38 4.36
N LYS A 33 -15.73 -1.79 4.48
CA LYS A 33 -15.52 -0.35 4.68
C LYS A 33 -14.51 0.19 3.69
N VAL A 34 -14.61 1.49 3.37
CA VAL A 34 -13.70 2.14 2.42
C VAL A 34 -12.29 2.24 3.02
N GLU A 35 -12.20 2.39 4.34
CA GLU A 35 -10.96 2.45 5.11
C GLU A 35 -10.13 1.17 5.00
N GLU A 36 -10.74 0.02 4.74
CA GLU A 36 -10.03 -1.26 4.54
C GLU A 36 -9.20 -1.27 3.25
N LEU A 37 -9.51 -0.39 2.29
CA LEU A 37 -8.72 -0.23 1.06
C LEU A 37 -7.36 0.44 1.29
N SER A 38 -7.14 1.00 2.48
CA SER A 38 -5.86 1.62 2.89
C SER A 38 -4.67 0.66 2.79
N ASN A 39 -4.91 -0.65 2.86
CA ASN A 39 -3.88 -1.67 2.73
C ASN A 39 -3.33 -1.86 1.31
N GLY A 40 -3.95 -1.23 0.30
CA GLY A 40 -3.50 -1.24 -1.09
C GLY A 40 -3.74 -2.56 -1.85
N VAL A 41 -4.21 -3.63 -1.20
CA VAL A 41 -4.29 -4.96 -1.81
C VAL A 41 -5.32 -4.98 -2.94
N SER A 42 -6.53 -4.48 -2.69
CA SER A 42 -7.60 -4.44 -3.69
C SER A 42 -7.21 -3.65 -4.94
N PHE A 43 -6.48 -2.54 -4.77
CA PHE A 43 -5.98 -1.75 -5.89
C PHE A 43 -4.90 -2.49 -6.70
N CYS A 44 -3.97 -3.17 -6.04
CA CYS A 44 -2.95 -3.99 -6.72
C CYS A 44 -3.60 -5.09 -7.59
N LEU A 45 -4.60 -5.78 -7.05
CA LEU A 45 -5.31 -6.84 -7.79
C LEU A 45 -6.14 -6.27 -8.93
N ALA A 46 -6.88 -5.18 -8.69
CA ALA A 46 -7.64 -4.51 -9.74
C ALA A 46 -6.74 -4.08 -10.90
N MET A 47 -5.58 -3.47 -10.62
CA MET A 47 -4.59 -3.11 -11.63
C MET A 47 -4.09 -4.33 -12.42
N SER A 48 -3.82 -5.45 -11.74
CA SER A 48 -3.38 -6.69 -12.40
C SER A 48 -4.44 -7.30 -13.32
N HIS A 49 -5.73 -7.09 -13.05
CA HIS A 49 -6.81 -7.58 -13.90
C HIS A 49 -7.03 -6.71 -15.14
N VAL A 50 -6.83 -5.40 -15.03
CA VAL A 50 -7.07 -4.44 -16.12
C VAL A 50 -5.83 -4.29 -17.00
N PHE A 51 -4.65 -4.23 -16.42
CA PHE A 51 -3.38 -4.05 -17.12
C PHE A 51 -2.52 -5.31 -16.93
N LYS A 52 -2.45 -6.14 -17.98
CA LYS A 52 -1.64 -7.36 -17.97
C LYS A 52 -0.18 -7.02 -17.64
N ASP A 53 0.43 -7.84 -16.78
CA ASP A 53 1.83 -7.80 -16.35
C ASP A 53 2.32 -6.52 -15.64
N CYS A 54 1.43 -5.57 -15.36
CA CYS A 54 1.82 -4.28 -14.76
C CYS A 54 2.06 -4.36 -13.24
N VAL A 55 1.45 -5.32 -12.55
CA VAL A 55 1.64 -5.53 -11.10
C VAL A 55 2.16 -6.94 -10.85
N HIS A 56 3.26 -7.02 -10.11
CA HIS A 56 3.81 -8.29 -9.65
C HIS A 56 2.95 -8.83 -8.49
N VAL A 57 1.84 -9.49 -8.80
CA VAL A 57 0.86 -9.99 -7.80
C VAL A 57 1.51 -10.85 -6.71
N ARG A 58 2.58 -11.60 -7.04
CA ARG A 58 3.35 -12.41 -6.07
C ARG A 58 4.04 -11.58 -4.98
N LYS A 59 4.33 -10.31 -5.23
CA LYS A 59 4.93 -9.39 -4.25
C LYS A 59 3.87 -8.73 -3.37
N VAL A 60 2.59 -8.80 -3.70
CA VAL A 60 1.52 -8.17 -2.93
C VAL A 60 1.29 -8.95 -1.63
N ARG A 61 1.39 -8.26 -0.49
CA ARG A 61 1.15 -8.85 0.84
C ARG A 61 -0.34 -8.74 1.16
N ARG A 62 -1.04 -9.88 1.18
CA ARG A 62 -2.51 -9.93 1.38
C ARG A 62 -2.92 -9.95 2.85
N ASP A 63 -2.11 -10.55 3.72
CA ASP A 63 -2.35 -10.60 5.16
C ASP A 63 -1.51 -9.52 5.86
N VAL A 64 -1.89 -8.26 5.63
CA VAL A 64 -1.27 -7.09 6.26
C VAL A 64 -2.22 -6.54 7.32
N LYS A 65 -1.69 -6.25 8.52
CA LYS A 65 -2.51 -5.84 9.67
C LYS A 65 -2.15 -4.44 10.17
N PHE A 66 -0.93 -4.00 9.91
CA PHE A 66 -0.43 -2.74 10.41
C PHE A 66 -0.18 -1.73 9.28
N GLU A 67 -0.44 -0.45 9.56
CA GLU A 67 -0.36 0.62 8.54
C GLU A 67 1.03 0.74 7.89
N TYR A 68 2.10 0.46 8.64
CA TYR A 68 3.46 0.47 8.10
C TYR A 68 3.69 -0.59 7.02
N GLU A 69 2.93 -1.70 7.06
CA GLU A 69 3.00 -2.76 6.06
C GLU A 69 2.27 -2.38 4.76
N PHE A 70 1.30 -1.47 4.84
CA PHE A 70 0.48 -1.07 3.69
C PHE A 70 1.32 -0.37 2.62
N ILE A 71 2.35 0.36 3.04
CA ILE A 71 3.29 1.08 2.17
C ILE A 71 3.90 0.14 1.12
N HIS A 72 4.22 -1.11 1.50
CA HIS A 72 4.78 -2.11 0.59
C HIS A 72 3.87 -2.37 -0.61
N ASN A 73 2.55 -2.48 -0.37
CA ASN A 73 1.57 -2.69 -1.43
C ASN A 73 1.39 -1.43 -2.27
N TRP A 74 1.33 -0.25 -1.65
CA TRP A 74 1.27 1.02 -2.39
C TRP A 74 2.47 1.27 -3.30
N LYS A 75 3.67 0.81 -2.92
CA LYS A 75 4.86 0.85 -3.79
C LYS A 75 4.70 0.00 -5.05
N GLN A 76 3.94 -1.10 -5.01
CA GLN A 76 3.64 -1.88 -6.22
C GLN A 76 2.75 -1.07 -7.19
N ILE A 77 1.79 -0.31 -6.68
CA ILE A 77 0.92 0.55 -7.50
C ILE A 77 1.70 1.74 -8.06
N GLN A 78 2.58 2.35 -7.27
CA GLN A 78 3.47 3.42 -7.75
C GLN A 78 4.35 2.93 -8.90
N ALA A 79 4.96 1.74 -8.76
CA ALA A 79 5.76 1.14 -9.83
C ALA A 79 4.93 0.91 -11.11
N ALA A 80 3.71 0.37 -10.96
CA ALA A 80 2.76 0.18 -12.05
C ALA A 80 2.40 1.51 -12.75
N PHE A 81 2.19 2.58 -11.98
CA PHE A 81 1.85 3.90 -12.52
C PHE A 81 3.00 4.50 -13.33
N VAL A 82 4.23 4.32 -12.87
CA VAL A 82 5.43 4.75 -13.61
C VAL A 82 5.54 4.01 -14.95
N GLU A 83 5.34 2.69 -14.94
CA GLU A 83 5.40 1.87 -16.15
C GLU A 83 4.31 2.24 -17.17
N LEU A 84 3.09 2.48 -16.69
CA LEU A 84 1.96 2.90 -17.52
C LEU A 84 2.00 4.39 -17.91
N LYS A 85 2.92 5.18 -17.34
CA LYS A 85 3.03 6.64 -17.49
C LYS A 85 1.77 7.37 -17.03
N VAL A 86 1.24 6.95 -15.88
CA VAL A 86 0.13 7.62 -15.20
C VAL A 86 0.67 8.85 -14.47
N GLU A 87 0.10 10.02 -14.73
CA GLU A 87 0.55 11.30 -14.16
C GLU A 87 0.02 11.55 -12.74
N LYS A 88 -0.93 10.73 -12.28
CA LYS A 88 -1.54 10.88 -10.95
C LYS A 88 -0.54 10.55 -9.84
N GLU A 89 -0.28 11.53 -8.99
CA GLU A 89 0.41 11.31 -7.72
C GLU A 89 -0.47 10.53 -6.74
N ILE A 90 0.12 9.49 -6.13
CA ILE A 90 -0.52 8.68 -5.09
C ILE A 90 -0.05 9.18 -3.73
N PRO A 91 -0.94 9.79 -2.90
CA PRO A 91 -0.58 10.27 -1.57
C PRO A 91 -0.51 9.11 -0.56
N VAL A 92 0.52 8.26 -0.68
CA VAL A 92 0.67 7.01 0.08
C VAL A 92 0.54 7.22 1.58
N ASP A 93 1.22 8.22 2.14
CA ASP A 93 1.22 8.49 3.59
C ASP A 93 -0.20 8.75 4.11
N LYS A 94 -1.02 9.47 3.33
CA LYS A 94 -2.39 9.79 3.72
C LYS A 94 -3.34 8.61 3.55
N LEU A 95 -3.10 7.77 2.54
CA LEU A 95 -3.92 6.58 2.26
C LEU A 95 -3.70 5.50 3.33
N CYS A 96 -2.46 5.32 3.78
CA CYS A 96 -2.10 4.33 4.80
C CYS A 96 -2.72 4.65 6.17
N CYS A 97 -2.99 5.92 6.50
CA CYS A 97 -3.64 6.33 7.77
C CYS A 97 -5.13 5.92 7.89
N SER A 98 -5.65 5.07 7.00
CA SER A 98 -7.01 4.54 7.06
C SER A 98 -8.13 5.59 7.12
N LYS A 99 -7.88 6.83 6.64
CA LYS A 99 -8.86 7.92 6.67
C LYS A 99 -9.92 7.74 5.58
N PHE A 100 -11.19 7.74 5.97
CA PHE A 100 -12.33 7.57 5.06
C PHE A 100 -12.29 8.51 3.85
N GLN A 101 -12.15 9.81 4.08
CA GLN A 101 -12.25 10.82 3.02
C GLN A 101 -11.15 10.66 1.96
N THR A 102 -9.91 10.45 2.38
CA THR A 102 -8.76 10.28 1.49
C THR A 102 -8.88 8.98 0.67
N ASN A 103 -9.26 7.88 1.33
CA ASN A 103 -9.44 6.60 0.64
C ASN A 103 -10.62 6.65 -0.34
N LEU A 104 -11.73 7.32 0.02
CA LEU A 104 -12.87 7.49 -0.87
C LEU A 104 -12.53 8.35 -2.09
N GLU A 105 -11.81 9.45 -1.91
CA GLU A 105 -11.40 10.33 -3.01
C GLU A 105 -10.48 9.58 -4.00
N PHE A 106 -9.53 8.80 -3.48
CA PHE A 106 -8.68 7.97 -4.33
C PHE A 106 -9.47 6.87 -5.04
N LEU A 107 -10.39 6.19 -4.35
CA LEU A 107 -11.26 5.18 -4.95
C LEU A 107 -12.12 5.75 -6.10
N GLN A 108 -12.67 6.94 -5.92
CA GLN A 108 -13.44 7.63 -6.96
C GLN A 108 -12.58 7.93 -8.20
N TRP A 109 -11.39 8.49 -7.99
CA TRP A 109 -10.46 8.74 -9.08
C TRP A 109 -10.04 7.43 -9.77
N PHE A 110 -9.74 6.40 -8.98
CA PHE A 110 -9.32 5.09 -9.47
C PHE A 110 -10.40 4.41 -10.33
N LYS A 111 -11.68 4.51 -9.93
CA LYS A 111 -12.80 4.05 -10.77
C LYS A 111 -12.79 4.70 -12.14
N LYS A 112 -12.71 6.03 -12.20
CA LYS A 112 -12.69 6.77 -13.46
C LYS A 112 -11.47 6.40 -14.32
N PHE A 113 -10.32 6.25 -13.68
CA PHE A 113 -9.09 5.81 -14.34
C PHE A 113 -9.26 4.43 -14.97
N ILE A 114 -9.82 3.46 -14.25
CA ILE A 114 -10.09 2.13 -14.80
C ILE A 114 -11.13 2.19 -15.92
N ASP A 115 -12.25 2.91 -15.74
CA ASP A 115 -13.29 3.03 -16.75
C ASP A 115 -12.75 3.56 -18.08
N ALA A 116 -11.99 4.66 -18.03
CA ALA A 116 -11.37 5.29 -19.20
C ALA A 116 -10.32 4.40 -19.91
N ASN A 117 -9.81 3.37 -19.23
CA ASN A 117 -8.79 2.46 -19.75
C ASN A 117 -9.31 1.04 -20.00
N SER A 118 -10.58 0.80 -19.71
CA SER A 118 -11.21 -0.52 -19.81
C SER A 118 -12.18 -0.62 -20.98
N GLU A 119 -12.19 0.34 -21.91
CA GLU A 119 -12.99 0.31 -23.15
C GLU A 119 -12.69 -0.95 -23.96
N GLY A 120 -13.45 -2.03 -23.69
CA GLY A 120 -13.26 -3.37 -24.24
C GLY A 120 -13.50 -4.51 -23.24
N LEU A 121 -13.40 -4.25 -21.93
CA LEU A 121 -13.88 -5.15 -20.88
C LEU A 121 -15.32 -4.75 -20.56
N SER A 122 -16.26 -5.31 -21.31
CA SER A 122 -17.62 -5.49 -20.80
C SER A 122 -17.50 -6.28 -19.50
N ILE A 123 -17.41 -5.59 -18.36
CA ILE A 123 -17.66 -6.19 -17.05
C ILE A 123 -19.14 -6.52 -17.07
N SER A 124 -19.46 -7.67 -17.66
CA SER A 124 -20.80 -8.19 -17.73
C SER A 124 -21.35 -8.22 -16.30
N HIS A 125 -22.50 -7.57 -16.13
CA HIS A 125 -23.47 -8.02 -15.14
C HIS A 125 -23.90 -9.42 -15.58
N GLN A 126 -23.16 -10.45 -15.20
CA GLN A 126 -23.62 -11.82 -15.38
C GLN A 126 -23.50 -12.60 -14.08
N GLU A 127 -24.66 -13.16 -13.76
CA GLU A 127 -24.97 -14.08 -12.69
C GLU A 127 -24.20 -15.40 -12.85
N ALA A 128 -24.17 -16.17 -11.76
CA ALA A 128 -23.46 -17.42 -11.61
C ALA A 128 -23.74 -18.43 -12.75
N GLY A 129 -22.68 -19.12 -13.21
CA GLY A 129 -22.78 -20.30 -14.07
C GLY A 129 -21.39 -20.85 -14.43
N GLU A 130 -21.20 -22.16 -14.22
CA GLU A 130 -20.02 -23.01 -14.46
C GLU A 130 -19.61 -23.04 -15.97
N THR A 131 -18.51 -23.59 -16.52
CA THR A 131 -17.55 -24.66 -16.18
C THR A 131 -16.35 -24.62 -17.19
N THR A 132 -15.20 -25.22 -16.83
CA THR A 132 -14.25 -26.02 -17.66
C THR A 132 -13.23 -25.39 -18.66
N GLN A 133 -11.94 -25.52 -18.28
CA GLN A 133 -10.70 -25.97 -19.01
C GLN A 133 -10.44 -25.51 -20.48
N THR A 134 -9.25 -25.01 -20.89
CA THR A 134 -8.01 -25.78 -21.18
C THR A 134 -6.89 -24.88 -21.80
N ALA A 135 -5.62 -25.30 -21.62
CA ALA A 135 -4.43 -25.17 -22.51
C ALA A 135 -3.53 -23.90 -22.56
N THR A 136 -2.29 -24.06 -22.05
CA THR A 136 -0.98 -23.52 -22.53
C THR A 136 -0.52 -24.19 -23.86
N PRO A 137 0.59 -23.84 -24.58
CA PRO A 137 1.85 -23.17 -24.14
C PRO A 137 2.63 -22.26 -25.15
N GLN A 138 3.73 -21.63 -24.65
CA GLN A 138 5.09 -21.45 -25.26
C GLN A 138 5.71 -20.02 -25.37
N VAL A 139 7.04 -20.01 -25.12
CA VAL A 139 8.07 -18.92 -25.18
C VAL A 139 8.90 -19.10 -26.47
N PRO A 140 9.62 -18.10 -27.07
CA PRO A 140 10.94 -17.57 -26.60
C PRO A 140 11.09 -16.03 -26.82
N ARG A 141 12.06 -15.27 -26.29
CA ARG A 141 13.47 -15.22 -26.72
C ARG A 141 14.19 -14.04 -26.03
N ALA A 142 15.45 -14.24 -25.68
CA ALA A 142 16.37 -13.26 -25.08
C ALA A 142 16.86 -12.18 -26.07
N ALA A 143 17.14 -10.97 -25.56
CA ALA A 143 18.07 -10.02 -26.15
C ALA A 143 18.74 -9.16 -25.05
N SER A 144 20.06 -9.06 -25.12
CA SER A 144 20.96 -8.26 -24.26
C SER A 144 21.08 -6.81 -24.72
N ARG A 145 21.77 -6.00 -23.86
CA ARG A 145 22.49 -4.72 -24.08
C ARG A 145 21.62 -3.45 -23.95
N VAL A 146 22.02 -2.34 -23.32
CA VAL A 146 23.32 -1.70 -22.97
C VAL A 146 23.13 -0.88 -21.68
N SER A 147 24.10 -0.82 -20.76
CA SER A 147 24.06 0.11 -19.61
C SER A 147 24.73 1.43 -20.00
N THR A 148 23.98 2.53 -19.88
CA THR A 148 24.47 3.90 -20.10
C THR A 148 24.72 4.53 -18.72
N GLN A 149 25.78 5.34 -18.57
CA GLN A 149 26.18 5.97 -17.30
C GLN A 149 25.06 6.77 -16.58
N GLN A 150 23.99 7.15 -17.28
CA GLN A 150 22.80 7.81 -16.74
C GLN A 150 21.99 6.91 -15.77
N ASP A 151 22.01 5.59 -15.98
CA ASP A 151 21.26 4.61 -15.16
C ASP A 151 21.87 4.41 -13.77
N VAL A 152 23.17 4.66 -13.62
CA VAL A 152 23.86 4.51 -12.32
C VAL A 152 23.49 5.67 -11.40
N VAL A 153 23.37 6.89 -11.94
CA VAL A 153 23.01 8.09 -11.16
C VAL A 153 21.54 8.02 -10.69
N SER A 154 20.63 7.55 -11.54
CA SER A 154 19.22 7.37 -11.16
C SER A 154 19.04 6.23 -10.15
N HIS A 155 19.79 5.14 -10.30
CA HIS A 155 19.78 4.02 -9.35
C HIS A 155 20.34 4.41 -7.98
N VAL A 156 21.45 5.15 -7.93
CA VAL A 156 22.04 5.65 -6.68
C VAL A 156 21.13 6.66 -6.00
N GLY A 157 20.51 7.58 -6.75
CA GLY A 157 19.52 8.51 -6.19
C GLY A 157 18.32 7.81 -5.56
N THR A 158 17.87 6.70 -6.18
CA THR A 158 16.81 5.86 -5.63
C THR A 158 17.26 5.15 -4.35
N GLN A 159 18.48 4.63 -4.29
CA GLN A 159 19.02 3.99 -3.08
C GLN A 159 19.22 4.98 -1.92
N VAL A 160 19.72 6.19 -2.19
CA VAL A 160 19.86 7.24 -1.17
C VAL A 160 18.50 7.62 -0.60
N HIS A 161 17.49 7.79 -1.44
CA HIS A 161 16.14 8.11 -0.98
C HIS A 161 15.52 6.99 -0.13
N ILE A 162 15.76 5.72 -0.49
CA ILE A 162 15.36 4.57 0.33
C ILE A 162 16.05 4.59 1.69
N LEU A 163 17.35 4.89 1.73
CA LEU A 163 18.12 4.93 2.98
C LEU A 163 17.68 6.08 3.88
N GLU A 164 17.46 7.28 3.34
CA GLU A 164 16.94 8.44 4.09
C GLU A 164 15.55 8.16 4.68
N HIS A 165 14.70 7.49 3.90
CA HIS A 165 13.37 7.11 4.34
C HIS A 165 13.41 6.03 5.43
N ASN A 166 14.26 5.01 5.28
CA ASN A 166 14.46 3.99 6.32
C ASN A 166 15.01 4.61 7.61
N LEU A 167 15.91 5.57 7.50
CA LEU A 167 16.43 6.31 8.66
C LEU A 167 15.30 7.11 9.33
N THR A 168 14.41 7.73 8.56
CA THR A 168 13.25 8.46 9.08
C THR A 168 12.30 7.53 9.83
N ILE A 169 12.04 6.33 9.29
CA ILE A 169 11.24 5.30 9.97
C ILE A 169 11.92 4.87 11.27
N ALA A 170 13.20 4.51 11.24
CA ALA A 170 13.94 4.05 12.42
C ALA A 170 13.99 5.12 13.52
N CYS A 171 14.14 6.40 13.14
CA CYS A 171 14.06 7.52 14.09
C CYS A 171 12.65 7.67 14.68
N SER A 172 11.60 7.53 13.88
CA SER A 172 10.21 7.58 14.36
C SER A 172 9.87 6.40 15.29
N GLU A 173 10.36 5.19 14.98
CA GLU A 173 10.25 4.01 15.85
C GLU A 173 10.96 4.25 17.18
N ARG A 174 12.19 4.74 17.14
CA ARG A 174 12.95 5.12 18.34
C ARG A 174 12.17 6.11 19.20
N ASP A 175 11.58 7.15 18.60
CA ASP A 175 10.82 8.17 19.33
C ASP A 175 9.52 7.61 19.94
N SER A 176 8.85 6.70 19.23
CA SER A 176 7.66 5.99 19.72
C SER A 176 7.98 5.08 20.90
N TYR A 177 9.06 4.30 20.83
CA TYR A 177 9.52 3.47 21.94
C TYR A 177 9.98 4.32 23.12
N PHE A 178 10.72 5.40 22.86
CA PHE A 178 11.16 6.33 23.90
C PHE A 178 9.97 6.92 24.66
N LYS A 179 8.92 7.35 23.96
CA LYS A 179 7.70 7.86 24.60
C LYS A 179 7.02 6.81 25.49
N LYS A 180 6.92 5.56 25.04
CA LYS A 180 6.37 4.46 25.85
C LYS A 180 7.21 4.18 27.10
N LEU A 181 8.54 4.22 26.98
CA LEU A 181 9.45 4.06 28.12
C LEU A 181 9.26 5.22 29.13
N GLN A 182 9.09 6.44 28.65
CA GLN A 182 8.80 7.61 29.49
C GLN A 182 7.44 7.49 30.20
N GLU A 183 6.41 6.97 29.54
CA GLU A 183 5.11 6.69 30.17
C GLU A 183 5.23 5.62 31.27
N ILE A 184 6.01 4.56 31.04
CA ILE A 184 6.31 3.55 32.07
C ILE A 184 7.05 4.18 33.25
N GLU A 185 8.04 5.03 32.99
CA GLU A 185 8.81 5.74 34.02
C GLU A 185 7.92 6.68 34.86
N GLU A 186 6.95 7.35 34.23
CA GLU A 186 5.96 8.18 34.92
C GLU A 186 5.09 7.36 35.87
N LEU A 187 4.62 6.17 35.43
CA LEU A 187 3.84 5.25 36.28
C LEU A 187 4.65 4.75 37.49
N LEU A 188 5.96 4.55 37.32
CA LEU A 188 6.87 4.11 38.38
C LEU A 188 7.29 5.21 39.35
N LYS A 189 6.76 6.43 39.21
CA LYS A 189 6.88 7.48 40.25
C LYS A 189 5.98 7.23 41.44
N ASP A 190 4.89 6.50 41.24
CA ASP A 190 4.01 6.06 42.33
C ASP A 190 4.70 4.92 43.12
N GLU A 191 4.81 5.13 44.42
CA GLU A 191 5.53 4.24 45.35
C GLU A 191 4.93 2.83 45.38
N ALA A 192 3.61 2.69 45.22
CA ALA A 192 2.94 1.39 45.22
C ALA A 192 3.33 0.53 44.01
N TYR A 193 3.48 1.15 42.84
CA TYR A 193 3.91 0.46 41.62
C TYR A 193 5.42 0.23 41.60
N ARG A 194 6.20 1.19 42.07
CA ARG A 194 7.66 1.09 42.18
C ARG A 194 8.11 -0.03 43.12
N GLU A 195 7.46 -0.17 44.28
CA GLU A 195 7.87 -1.15 45.29
C GLU A 195 7.42 -2.59 45.00
N SER A 196 6.55 -2.76 44.01
CA SER A 196 6.12 -4.08 43.54
C SER A 196 7.30 -4.90 42.98
N CYS A 197 7.16 -6.23 42.99
CA CYS A 197 8.19 -7.12 42.41
C CYS A 197 8.44 -6.81 40.92
N LEU A 198 7.38 -6.56 40.15
CA LEU A 198 7.46 -6.20 38.75
C LEU A 198 8.10 -4.80 38.56
N GLY A 199 7.74 -3.83 39.41
CA GLY A 199 8.32 -2.48 39.37
C GLY A 199 9.83 -2.50 39.54
N LYS A 200 10.35 -3.30 40.48
CA LYS A 200 11.80 -3.48 40.71
C LYS A 200 12.51 -4.11 39.50
N ASP A 201 11.89 -5.10 38.86
CA ASP A 201 12.43 -5.70 37.63
C ASP A 201 12.45 -4.72 36.46
N ILE A 202 11.40 -3.90 36.29
CA ILE A 202 11.33 -2.88 35.24
C ILE A 202 12.38 -1.78 35.50
N MET A 203 12.52 -1.29 36.74
CA MET A 203 13.56 -0.33 37.11
C MET A 203 14.96 -0.87 36.79
N ARG A 204 15.20 -2.16 37.04
CA ARG A 204 16.47 -2.81 36.67
C ARG A 204 16.69 -2.77 35.16
N ILE A 205 15.67 -2.97 34.33
CA ILE A 205 15.79 -2.93 32.86
C ILE A 205 15.99 -1.49 32.37
N LEU A 206 15.20 -0.53 32.85
CA LEU A 206 15.23 0.87 32.39
C LEU A 206 16.53 1.59 32.72
N TYR A 207 17.14 1.28 33.87
CA TYR A 207 18.37 1.92 34.33
C TYR A 207 19.55 0.94 34.41
N CYS A 208 19.47 -0.21 33.72
CA CYS A 208 20.64 -1.05 33.54
C CYS A 208 21.63 -0.27 32.67
N ASP A 209 22.76 0.12 33.23
CA ASP A 209 23.81 0.85 32.51
C ASP A 209 24.54 -0.14 31.58
N GLU A 210 23.96 -0.44 30.41
CA GLU A 210 24.67 -1.18 29.35
C GLU A 210 25.66 -0.23 28.67
N ARG A 211 26.82 -0.03 29.31
CA ARG A 211 27.98 0.55 28.63
C ARG A 211 28.49 -0.46 27.61
N VAL A 212 28.19 -0.22 26.34
CA VAL A 212 28.91 -0.77 25.19
C VAL A 212 29.74 0.34 24.57
#